data_AF-A0A228HRU5-F1
#
_entry.id   AF-A0A228HRU5-F1
#
_cell.length_a   1.000
_cell.length_b   1.000
_cell.length_c   1.000
_cell.angle_alpha   90.00
_cell.angle_beta   90.00
_cell.angle_gamma   90.00
#
_symmetry.space_group_name_H-M   'P 1'
#
loop_
_entity.id
_entity.type
_entity.pdbx_description
1 polymer ?
#
loop_
_entity_poly.entity_id
_entity_poly.type
_entity_poly.pdbx_seq_one_letter_code
_entity_poly.pdbx_strand_id
1 'polypeptide(L)'
;MLTRLRIGLDRARDLREAGRPSPIQPRPQPSELVDLSAKRAMWRVAVPGQADCYMAATPAETERFVVHLDAQTFYGLWLGTSPRFPQLNSQDCVPRRVMPLDSKYASATAAFRAGRLEPVELPPVGYWLEGSGYEVAMSNGMTRTFWLLANRARSFPVSVDNATWATMLNNMAGVGVAPIAYRELFSRHA
;
A
#
# COMPACT_ATOMS: atom_id res chain seq x y z
N MET A 1 -6.68 -11.18 -28.21
CA MET A 1 -6.23 -12.46 -27.61
C MET A 1 -4.84 -12.36 -26.98
N LEU A 2 -3.85 -11.78 -27.67
CA LEU A 2 -2.47 -11.60 -27.18
C LEU A 2 -2.35 -10.79 -25.87
N THR A 3 -3.13 -9.70 -25.72
CA THR A 3 -3.09 -8.84 -24.52
C THR A 3 -3.55 -9.57 -23.26
N ARG A 4 -4.63 -10.37 -23.34
CA ARG A 4 -5.14 -11.17 -22.22
C ARG A 4 -4.16 -12.28 -21.82
N LEU A 5 -3.50 -12.91 -22.79
CA LEU A 5 -2.47 -13.91 -22.53
C LEU A 5 -1.28 -13.29 -21.77
N ARG A 6 -0.81 -12.12 -22.22
CA ARG A 6 0.29 -11.40 -21.56
C ARG A 6 -0.05 -10.99 -20.12
N ILE A 7 -1.22 -10.40 -19.89
CA ILE A 7 -1.71 -10.06 -18.55
C ILE A 7 -1.77 -11.30 -17.66
N GLY A 8 -2.28 -12.43 -18.19
CA GLY A 8 -2.34 -13.69 -17.45
C GLY A 8 -0.95 -14.22 -17.06
N LEU A 9 0.03 -14.14 -17.96
CA LEU A 9 1.41 -14.56 -17.69
C LEU A 9 2.09 -13.64 -16.66
N ASP A 10 1.95 -12.32 -16.81
CA ASP A 10 2.51 -11.35 -15.87
C ASP A 10 1.88 -11.53 -14.48
N ARG A 11 0.55 -11.71 -14.39
CA ARG A 11 -0.15 -12.03 -13.13
C ARG A 11 0.37 -13.31 -12.48
N ALA A 12 0.48 -14.40 -13.25
CA ALA A 12 0.95 -15.68 -12.72
C ALA A 12 2.40 -15.60 -12.20
N ARG A 13 3.25 -14.82 -12.88
CA ARG A 13 4.60 -14.53 -12.42
C ARG A 13 4.59 -13.75 -11.11
N ASP A 14 3.83 -12.67 -11.05
CA ASP A 14 3.77 -11.78 -9.88
C ASP A 14 3.21 -12.51 -8.64
N LEU A 15 2.16 -13.33 -8.80
CA LEU A 15 1.62 -14.16 -7.70
C LEU A 15 2.62 -15.22 -7.23
N ARG A 16 3.34 -15.85 -8.16
CA ARG A 16 4.40 -16.82 -7.80
C ARG A 16 5.54 -16.15 -7.04
N GLU A 17 5.90 -14.92 -7.41
CA GLU A 17 6.90 -14.13 -6.72
C GLU A 17 6.42 -13.74 -5.31
N ALA A 18 5.16 -13.32 -5.16
CA ALA A 18 4.57 -12.98 -3.86
C ALA A 18 4.44 -14.17 -2.91
N GLY A 19 4.12 -15.36 -3.42
CA GLY A 19 4.01 -16.58 -2.60
C GLY A 19 5.34 -17.22 -2.18
N ARG A 20 6.49 -16.68 -2.63
CA ARG A 20 7.82 -17.23 -2.31
C ARG A 20 8.59 -16.26 -1.41
N PRO A 21 8.55 -16.43 -0.07
CA PRO A 21 9.42 -15.66 0.80
C PRO A 21 10.88 -15.94 0.44
N SER A 22 11.65 -14.89 0.14
CA SER A 22 13.06 -15.04 -0.14
C SER A 22 13.80 -15.34 1.18
N PRO A 23 14.44 -16.51 1.34
CA PRO A 23 15.10 -16.87 2.59
C PRO A 23 16.33 -15.99 2.89
N ILE A 24 16.80 -15.23 1.90
CA ILE A 24 18.02 -14.42 1.98
C ILE A 24 17.69 -12.95 2.32
N GLN A 25 16.46 -12.50 2.07
CA GLN A 25 16.12 -11.10 2.34
C GLN A 25 15.66 -10.91 3.79
N PRO A 26 16.19 -9.90 4.51
CA PRO A 26 15.70 -9.59 5.86
C PRO A 26 14.21 -9.23 5.78
N ARG A 27 13.43 -9.45 6.84
CA ARG A 27 12.02 -9.06 6.84
C ARG A 27 11.86 -7.55 6.62
N PRO A 28 10.80 -7.09 5.92
CA PRO A 28 10.52 -5.66 5.83
C PRO A 28 10.32 -5.06 7.22
N GLN A 29 10.77 -3.81 7.38
CA GLN A 29 10.63 -3.06 8.61
C GLN A 29 9.50 -2.03 8.46
N PRO A 30 8.88 -1.59 9.56
CA PRO A 30 7.97 -0.45 9.50
C PRO A 30 8.69 0.79 8.96
N SER A 31 7.97 1.59 8.19
CA SER A 31 8.45 2.89 7.76
C SER A 31 8.73 3.77 8.98
N GLU A 32 9.83 4.52 8.94
CA GLU A 32 10.29 5.29 10.08
C GLU A 32 9.44 6.55 10.25
N LEU A 33 8.90 6.77 11.44
CA LEU A 33 8.23 8.02 11.78
C LEU A 33 9.28 9.13 11.97
N VAL A 34 9.27 10.14 11.11
CA VAL A 34 10.32 11.19 11.03
C VAL A 34 9.82 12.60 11.36
N ASP A 35 8.51 12.77 11.54
CA ASP A 35 7.88 14.00 12.01
C ASP A 35 6.53 13.63 12.65
N LEU A 36 6.22 14.21 13.81
CA LEU A 36 4.92 14.05 14.45
C LEU A 36 4.54 15.34 15.17
N SER A 37 3.33 15.80 14.89
CA SER A 37 2.73 17.01 15.45
C SER A 37 1.22 16.81 15.57
N ALA A 38 0.55 17.72 16.27
CA ALA A 38 -0.91 17.75 16.35
C ALA A 38 -1.63 17.83 14.98
N LYS A 39 -0.94 18.26 13.91
CA LYS A 39 -1.52 18.44 12.57
C LYS A 39 -1.11 17.36 11.58
N ARG A 40 -0.01 16.64 11.83
CA ARG A 40 0.57 15.73 10.83
C ARG A 40 1.53 14.73 11.47
N ALA A 41 1.42 13.48 11.01
CA ALA A 41 2.40 12.41 11.21
C ALA A 41 3.04 12.10 9.86
N MET A 42 4.36 11.98 9.81
CA MET A 42 5.11 11.74 8.57
C MET A 42 6.05 10.56 8.71
N TRP A 43 6.02 9.66 7.75
CA TRP A 43 6.90 8.53 7.65
C TRP A 43 7.84 8.65 6.46
N ARG A 44 9.08 8.23 6.67
CA ARG A 44 10.05 7.98 5.62
C ARG A 44 9.87 6.55 5.11
N VAL A 45 9.68 6.43 3.80
CA VAL A 45 9.46 5.17 3.08
C VAL A 45 10.67 4.91 2.19
N ALA A 46 11.41 3.85 2.50
CA ALA A 46 12.56 3.43 1.71
C ALA A 46 12.10 2.71 0.43
N VAL A 47 12.48 3.27 -0.73
CA VAL A 47 12.19 2.70 -2.04
C VAL A 47 13.50 2.46 -2.79
N PRO A 48 13.83 1.21 -3.17
CA PRO A 48 15.10 0.89 -3.82
C PRO A 48 15.35 1.73 -5.08
N GLY A 49 16.55 2.32 -5.17
CA GLY A 49 16.94 3.13 -6.32
C GLY A 49 16.24 4.49 -6.43
N GLN A 50 15.48 4.90 -5.41
CA GLN A 50 14.85 6.21 -5.32
C GLN A 50 15.46 7.01 -4.17
N ALA A 51 15.32 8.34 -4.22
CA ALA A 51 15.51 9.17 -3.05
C ALA A 51 14.47 8.82 -1.97
N ASP A 52 14.74 9.23 -0.72
CA ASP A 52 13.80 9.03 0.39
C ASP A 52 12.41 9.58 0.02
N CYS A 53 11.42 8.70 0.07
CA CYS A 53 10.02 9.03 -0.18
C CYS A 53 9.32 9.31 1.15
N TYR A 54 8.35 10.21 1.16
CA TYR A 54 7.66 10.61 2.38
C TYR A 54 6.17 10.42 2.23
N MET A 55 5.56 9.85 3.26
CA MET A 55 4.11 9.68 3.34
C MET A 55 3.58 10.29 4.64
N ALA A 56 2.35 10.79 4.62
CA ALA A 56 1.79 11.47 5.78
C ALA A 56 0.31 11.16 6.03
N ALA A 57 -0.06 11.28 7.31
CA ALA A 57 -1.42 11.29 7.78
C ALA A 57 -1.69 12.63 8.48
N THR A 58 -2.90 13.15 8.31
CA THR A 58 -3.45 14.26 9.11
C THR A 58 -4.53 13.71 10.04
N PRO A 59 -4.85 14.41 11.15
CA PRO A 59 -6.01 14.09 11.96
C PRO A 59 -7.27 13.96 11.08
N ALA A 60 -8.13 13.02 11.45
CA ALA A 60 -9.40 12.77 10.78
C ALA A 60 -10.54 12.90 11.80
N GLU A 61 -11.71 13.32 11.34
CA GLU A 61 -12.91 13.40 12.19
C GLU A 61 -13.39 12.02 12.62
N THR A 62 -13.34 11.05 11.70
CA THR A 62 -13.61 9.65 11.98
C THR A 62 -12.31 8.94 12.36
N GLU A 63 -12.41 7.98 13.29
CA GLU A 63 -11.26 7.18 13.70
C GLU A 63 -10.68 6.42 12.51
N ARG A 64 -9.36 6.40 12.40
CA ARG A 64 -8.62 5.64 11.40
C ARG A 64 -7.42 4.98 12.06
N PHE A 65 -6.81 4.03 11.38
CA PHE A 65 -5.68 3.26 11.87
C PHE A 65 -4.57 3.30 10.83
N VAL A 66 -3.34 3.52 11.30
CA VAL A 66 -2.13 3.33 10.50
C VAL A 66 -1.77 1.85 10.55
N VAL A 67 -1.64 1.22 9.39
CA VAL A 67 -1.11 -0.15 9.27
C VAL A 67 0.14 -0.12 8.40
N HIS A 68 1.25 -0.66 8.88
CA HIS A 68 2.48 -0.79 8.10
C HIS A 68 2.50 -2.14 7.39
N LEU A 69 2.51 -2.12 6.05
CA LEU A 69 2.37 -3.32 5.24
C LEU A 69 3.71 -3.82 4.72
N ASP A 70 3.90 -5.13 4.69
CA ASP A 70 4.82 -5.81 3.79
C ASP A 70 4.26 -5.65 2.37
N ALA A 71 4.96 -4.85 1.56
CA ALA A 71 4.48 -4.46 0.24
C ALA A 71 4.30 -5.66 -0.71
N GLN A 72 5.16 -6.68 -0.62
CA GLN A 72 5.09 -7.85 -1.49
C GLN A 72 3.93 -8.76 -1.08
N THR A 73 3.72 -8.92 0.23
CA THR A 73 2.61 -9.71 0.78
C THR A 73 1.27 -9.04 0.47
N PHE A 74 1.15 -7.73 0.73
CA PHE A 74 -0.03 -6.95 0.37
C PHE A 74 -0.33 -7.00 -1.13
N TYR A 75 0.69 -6.88 -1.97
CA TYR A 75 0.54 -7.00 -3.42
C TYR A 75 0.00 -8.38 -3.82
N GLY A 76 0.54 -9.45 -3.23
CA GLY A 76 0.06 -10.81 -3.45
C GLY A 76 -1.42 -10.98 -3.09
N LEU A 77 -1.84 -10.44 -1.95
CA LEU A 77 -3.23 -10.46 -1.50
C LEU A 77 -4.14 -9.69 -2.46
N TRP A 78 -3.83 -8.41 -2.72
CA TRP A 78 -4.68 -7.57 -3.56
C TRP A 78 -4.76 -8.07 -5.00
N LEU A 79 -3.63 -8.51 -5.58
CA LEU A 79 -3.63 -9.17 -6.88
C LEU A 79 -4.42 -10.47 -6.81
N GLY A 80 -4.21 -11.31 -5.79
CA GLY A 80 -4.86 -12.60 -5.62
C GLY A 80 -6.39 -12.52 -5.59
N THR A 81 -6.94 -11.51 -4.92
CA THR A 81 -8.39 -11.27 -4.84
C THR A 81 -8.95 -10.52 -6.05
N SER A 82 -8.11 -9.85 -6.84
CA SER A 82 -8.57 -9.19 -8.07
C SER A 82 -8.98 -10.20 -9.15
N PRO A 83 -9.91 -9.86 -10.05
CA PRO A 83 -10.33 -10.71 -11.16
C PRO A 83 -9.15 -11.23 -12.01
N ARG A 84 -9.35 -12.38 -12.67
CA ARG A 84 -8.31 -13.00 -13.52
C ARG A 84 -7.76 -12.07 -14.60
N PHE A 85 -8.60 -11.17 -15.11
CA PHE A 85 -8.24 -10.15 -16.08
C PHE A 85 -8.56 -8.77 -15.47
N PRO A 86 -7.70 -8.28 -14.56
CA PRO A 86 -7.95 -7.04 -13.86
C PRO A 86 -7.90 -5.86 -14.84
N GLN A 87 -8.74 -4.86 -14.60
CA GLN A 87 -8.81 -3.68 -15.44
C GLN A 87 -7.98 -2.54 -14.85
N LEU A 88 -7.26 -1.84 -15.71
CA LEU A 88 -6.60 -0.60 -15.32
C LEU A 88 -7.68 0.49 -15.13
N ASN A 89 -7.58 1.27 -14.06
CA ASN A 89 -8.58 2.27 -13.64
C ASN A 89 -9.91 1.71 -13.07
N SER A 90 -9.98 0.42 -12.72
CA SER A 90 -10.97 -0.12 -11.78
C SER A 90 -10.37 -0.20 -10.36
N GLN A 91 -11.06 -0.83 -9.40
CA GLN A 91 -10.49 -1.14 -8.08
C GLN A 91 -9.55 -2.36 -8.08
N ASP A 92 -9.31 -2.95 -9.25
CA ASP A 92 -8.49 -4.15 -9.38
C ASP A 92 -7.00 -3.83 -9.24
N CYS A 93 -6.27 -4.71 -8.57
CA CYS A 93 -4.83 -4.75 -8.66
C CYS A 93 -4.40 -5.35 -10.00
N VAL A 94 -3.51 -4.66 -10.70
CA VAL A 94 -2.95 -5.10 -11.98
C VAL A 94 -1.54 -5.70 -11.80
N PRO A 95 -1.05 -6.52 -12.75
CA PRO A 95 0.33 -6.97 -12.74
C PRO A 95 1.30 -5.79 -12.71
N ARG A 96 2.46 -5.96 -12.06
CA ARG A 96 3.38 -4.86 -11.76
C ARG A 96 3.87 -4.13 -13.01
N ARG A 97 4.03 -4.87 -14.12
CA ARG A 97 4.42 -4.30 -15.42
C ARG A 97 3.36 -3.39 -16.05
N VAL A 98 2.11 -3.53 -15.62
CA VAL A 98 0.97 -2.74 -16.11
C VAL A 98 0.79 -1.47 -15.27
N MET A 99 1.20 -1.48 -14.00
CA MET A 99 1.06 -0.33 -13.08
C MET A 99 1.54 1.01 -13.66
N PRO A 100 2.71 1.12 -14.34
CA PRO A 100 3.18 2.39 -14.92
C PRO A 100 2.31 2.93 -16.06
N LEU A 101 1.39 2.13 -16.60
CA LEU A 101 0.44 2.56 -17.64
C LEU A 101 -0.78 3.25 -17.05
N ASP A 102 -0.95 3.25 -15.72
CA ASP A 102 -2.04 3.97 -15.05
C ASP A 102 -1.99 5.45 -15.42
N SER A 103 -3.16 6.01 -15.76
CA SER A 103 -3.26 7.38 -16.30
C SER A 103 -2.71 8.44 -15.34
N LYS A 104 -2.67 8.17 -14.03
CA LYS A 104 -2.19 9.09 -12.99
C LYS A 104 -0.77 8.76 -12.52
N TYR A 105 -0.10 7.76 -13.11
CA TYR A 105 1.19 7.26 -12.62
C TYR A 105 2.29 8.32 -12.65
N ALA A 106 2.30 9.16 -13.70
CA ALA A 106 3.22 10.29 -13.80
C ALA A 106 3.00 11.30 -12.66
N SER A 107 1.75 11.58 -12.30
CA SER A 107 1.41 12.45 -11.17
C SER A 107 1.87 11.86 -9.84
N ALA A 108 1.71 10.55 -9.63
CA ALA A 108 2.24 9.88 -8.44
C ALA A 108 3.78 9.96 -8.39
N THR A 109 4.45 9.80 -9.54
CA THR A 109 5.92 9.96 -9.63
C THR A 109 6.35 11.36 -9.24
N ALA A 110 5.66 12.40 -9.72
CA ALA A 110 5.94 13.78 -9.34
C ALA A 110 5.70 14.02 -7.84
N ALA A 111 4.60 13.50 -7.29
CA ALA A 111 4.27 13.64 -5.88
C ALA A 111 5.32 12.99 -4.96
N PHE A 112 5.77 11.77 -5.26
CA PHE A 112 6.85 11.14 -4.48
C PHE A 112 8.20 11.87 -4.60
N ARG A 113 8.47 12.51 -5.73
CA ARG A 113 9.69 13.33 -5.93
C ARG A 113 9.68 14.65 -5.16
N ALA A 114 8.51 15.19 -4.83
CA ALA A 114 8.41 16.42 -4.05
C ALA A 114 8.98 16.26 -2.62
N GLY A 115 9.04 15.01 -2.13
CA GLY A 115 9.82 14.65 -0.95
C GLY A 115 9.20 15.16 0.35
N ARG A 116 10.05 15.56 1.30
CA ARG A 116 9.65 15.84 2.69
C ARG A 116 8.69 17.03 2.84
N LEU A 117 8.79 18.03 1.95
CA LEU A 117 7.98 19.24 2.04
C LEU A 117 6.51 18.99 1.65
N GLU A 118 6.28 18.05 0.74
CA GLU A 118 4.97 17.67 0.22
C GLU A 118 4.79 16.15 0.30
N PRO A 119 4.69 15.59 1.53
CA PRO A 119 4.59 14.15 1.71
C PRO A 119 3.28 13.62 1.11
N VAL A 120 3.34 12.44 0.51
CA VAL A 120 2.18 11.79 -0.11
C VAL A 120 1.23 11.27 0.96
N GLU A 121 -0.06 11.62 0.88
CA GLU A 121 -1.05 11.14 1.84
C GLU A 121 -1.17 9.60 1.82
N LEU A 122 -1.35 9.01 3.02
CA LEU A 122 -1.55 7.56 3.19
C LEU A 122 -2.73 7.07 2.34
N PRO A 123 -2.56 6.03 1.50
CA PRO A 123 -3.67 5.50 0.74
C PRO A 123 -4.68 4.81 1.67
N PRO A 124 -5.98 5.07 1.52
CA PRO A 124 -7.00 4.35 2.26
C PRO A 124 -7.14 2.93 1.72
N VAL A 125 -7.16 1.94 2.61
CA VAL A 125 -7.35 0.52 2.27
C VAL A 125 -8.56 -0.02 3.04
N GLY A 126 -9.57 -0.46 2.29
CA GLY A 126 -10.76 -1.11 2.80
C GLY A 126 -10.85 -2.56 2.34
N TYR A 127 -12.04 -3.12 2.45
CA TYR A 127 -12.35 -4.46 1.97
C TYR A 127 -13.78 -4.56 1.45
N TRP A 128 -14.02 -5.54 0.58
CA TRP A 128 -15.35 -6.04 0.25
C TRP A 128 -15.54 -7.44 0.84
N LEU A 129 -16.77 -7.76 1.26
CA LEU A 129 -17.14 -9.12 1.62
C LEU A 129 -17.62 -9.83 0.35
N GLU A 130 -16.92 -10.89 -0.05
CA GLU A 130 -17.27 -11.71 -1.20
C GLU A 130 -17.44 -13.16 -0.70
N GLY A 131 -18.69 -13.63 -0.59
CA GLY A 131 -19.00 -14.94 0.00
C GLY A 131 -18.52 -15.05 1.45
N SER A 132 -17.64 -16.02 1.73
CA SER A 132 -17.01 -16.22 3.05
C SER A 132 -15.63 -15.54 3.19
N GLY A 133 -15.20 -14.79 2.16
CA GLY A 133 -13.88 -14.18 2.09
C GLY A 133 -13.91 -12.66 2.10
N TYR A 134 -12.71 -12.09 1.99
CA TYR A 134 -12.47 -10.66 1.91
C TYR A 134 -11.70 -10.36 0.62
N GLU A 135 -12.09 -9.29 -0.07
CA GLU A 135 -11.29 -8.73 -1.16
C GLU A 135 -10.70 -7.39 -0.72
N VAL A 136 -9.41 -7.18 -0.99
CA VAL A 136 -8.79 -5.87 -0.73
C VAL A 136 -9.42 -4.83 -1.65
N ALA A 137 -9.94 -3.75 -1.06
CA ALA A 137 -10.61 -2.68 -1.77
C ALA A 137 -9.87 -1.36 -1.60
N MET A 138 -9.71 -0.61 -2.70
CA MET A 138 -9.13 0.73 -2.68
C MET A 138 -9.95 1.65 -3.57
N SER A 139 -10.70 2.57 -2.94
CA SER A 139 -11.48 3.58 -3.65
C SER A 139 -10.67 4.86 -3.94
N ASN A 140 -9.57 5.06 -3.22
CA ASN A 140 -8.61 6.15 -3.41
C ASN A 140 -7.19 5.62 -3.09
N GLY A 141 -6.17 6.31 -3.58
CA GLY A 141 -4.77 5.94 -3.30
C GLY A 141 -4.24 4.76 -4.12
N MET A 142 -4.98 4.27 -5.12
CA MET A 142 -4.53 3.16 -5.98
C MET A 142 -3.24 3.51 -6.72
N THR A 143 -3.20 4.64 -7.42
CA THR A 143 -2.03 4.99 -8.25
C THR A 143 -0.76 5.22 -7.44
N ARG A 144 -0.84 5.84 -6.25
CA ARG A 144 0.32 6.01 -5.36
C ARG A 144 0.79 4.65 -4.81
N THR A 145 -0.13 3.72 -4.58
CA THR A 145 0.19 2.34 -4.20
C THR A 145 0.82 1.57 -5.37
N PHE A 146 0.29 1.69 -6.58
CA PHE A 146 0.91 1.17 -7.80
C PHE A 146 2.33 1.70 -8.00
N TRP A 147 2.58 2.98 -7.72
CA TRP A 147 3.93 3.53 -7.77
C TRP A 147 4.86 2.85 -6.77
N LEU A 148 4.45 2.71 -5.51
CA LEU A 148 5.23 2.01 -4.47
C LEU A 148 5.52 0.56 -4.85
N LEU A 149 4.51 -0.18 -5.32
CA LEU A 149 4.62 -1.58 -5.69
C LEU A 149 5.49 -1.79 -6.95
N ALA A 150 5.34 -0.93 -7.96
CA ALA A 150 6.15 -0.95 -9.18
C ALA A 150 7.61 -0.63 -8.91
N ASN A 151 7.89 0.30 -8.00
CA ASN A 151 9.24 0.67 -7.56
C ASN A 151 9.78 -0.22 -6.44
N ARG A 152 9.10 -1.34 -6.14
CA ARG A 152 9.58 -2.36 -5.17
C ARG A 152 9.84 -1.78 -3.78
N ALA A 153 9.03 -0.80 -3.35
CA ALA A 153 9.00 -0.40 -1.94
C ALA A 153 8.84 -1.65 -1.08
N ARG A 154 9.60 -1.76 0.02
CA ARG A 154 9.58 -2.97 0.85
C ARG A 154 8.43 -2.96 1.84
N SER A 155 8.09 -1.78 2.33
CA SER A 155 7.05 -1.56 3.32
C SER A 155 6.56 -0.13 3.21
N PHE A 156 5.28 0.10 3.48
CA PHE A 156 4.70 1.43 3.53
C PHE A 156 3.46 1.47 4.44
N PRO A 157 3.17 2.62 5.08
CA PRO A 157 1.96 2.81 5.87
C PRO A 157 0.74 3.05 4.97
N VAL A 158 -0.40 2.52 5.41
CA VAL A 158 -1.72 2.78 4.83
C VAL A 158 -2.70 3.25 5.90
N SER A 159 -3.82 3.81 5.46
CA SER A 159 -4.88 4.27 6.36
C SER A 159 -6.11 3.36 6.28
N VAL A 160 -6.60 2.88 7.42
CA VAL A 160 -7.76 1.97 7.50
C VAL A 160 -8.83 2.59 8.39
N ASP A 161 -10.10 2.56 8.00
CA ASP A 161 -11.22 3.18 8.74
C ASP A 161 -11.98 2.23 9.68
N ASN A 162 -11.56 0.97 9.75
CA ASN A 162 -12.20 -0.06 10.55
C ASN A 162 -11.15 -0.82 11.40
N ALA A 163 -11.35 -0.84 12.72
CA ALA A 163 -10.40 -1.46 13.66
C ALA A 163 -10.21 -2.96 13.44
N THR A 164 -11.31 -3.68 13.17
CA THR A 164 -11.29 -5.12 12.88
C THR A 164 -10.50 -5.39 11.60
N TRP A 165 -10.79 -4.64 10.53
CA TRP A 165 -10.06 -4.75 9.29
C TRP A 165 -8.58 -4.36 9.43
N ALA A 166 -8.26 -3.31 10.18
CA ALA A 166 -6.88 -2.92 10.43
C ALA A 166 -6.08 -4.06 11.10
N THR A 167 -6.70 -4.73 12.07
CA THR A 167 -6.11 -5.89 12.74
C THR A 167 -5.95 -7.08 11.79
N MET A 168 -6.99 -7.41 11.02
CA MET A 168 -6.94 -8.50 10.03
C MET A 168 -5.89 -8.26 8.96
N LEU A 169 -5.86 -7.06 8.38
CA LEU A 169 -4.90 -6.65 7.36
C LEU A 169 -3.47 -6.73 7.91
N ASN A 170 -3.24 -6.29 9.15
CA ASN A 170 -1.95 -6.41 9.80
C ASN A 170 -1.52 -7.86 10.02
N ASN A 171 -2.45 -8.76 10.37
CA ASN A 171 -2.13 -10.18 10.51
C ASN A 171 -1.80 -10.84 9.17
N MET A 172 -2.43 -10.40 8.08
CA MET A 172 -2.21 -10.97 6.75
C MET A 172 -0.98 -10.41 6.04
N ALA A 173 -0.70 -9.11 6.20
CA ALA A 173 0.32 -8.40 5.43
C ALA A 173 1.09 -7.35 6.23
N GLY A 174 1.01 -7.34 7.57
CA GLY A 174 1.74 -6.38 8.40
C GLY A 174 3.22 -6.72 8.58
N VAL A 175 4.02 -5.73 8.93
CA VAL A 175 5.47 -5.87 9.22
C VAL A 175 5.78 -6.09 10.70
N GLY A 176 4.81 -6.59 11.48
CA GLY A 176 5.01 -6.98 12.88
C GLY A 176 4.85 -5.86 13.93
N VAL A 177 4.39 -4.68 13.53
CA VAL A 177 3.90 -3.65 14.46
C VAL A 177 2.37 -3.67 14.51
N ALA A 178 1.78 -3.37 15.67
CA ALA A 178 0.32 -3.31 15.78
C ALA A 178 -0.23 -2.07 15.03
N PRO A 179 -1.47 -2.12 14.52
CA PRO A 179 -2.14 -0.92 14.01
C PRO A 179 -2.18 0.19 15.06
N ILE A 180 -1.93 1.43 14.64
CA ILE A 180 -1.95 2.60 15.54
C ILE A 180 -3.19 3.42 15.23
N ALA A 181 -4.07 3.63 16.20
CA ALA A 181 -5.24 4.51 16.04
C ALA A 181 -4.80 5.96 15.82
N TYR A 182 -5.50 6.72 14.98
CA TYR A 182 -5.19 8.12 14.73
C TYR A 182 -5.36 8.95 16.00
N ARG A 183 -6.39 8.67 16.82
CA ARG A 183 -6.55 9.33 18.12
C ARG A 183 -5.35 9.11 19.04
N GLU A 184 -4.79 7.90 19.07
CA GLU A 184 -3.58 7.61 19.85
C GLU A 184 -2.33 8.26 19.24
N LEU A 185 -2.22 8.23 17.91
CA LEU A 185 -1.08 8.79 17.19
C LEU A 185 -0.97 10.30 17.43
N PHE A 186 -2.09 11.02 17.35
CA PHE A 186 -2.13 12.47 17.47
C PHE A 186 -2.30 12.99 18.90
N SER A 187 -2.71 12.15 19.86
CA SER A 187 -2.74 12.54 21.29
C SER A 187 -1.36 12.67 21.90
N ARG A 188 -0.33 12.03 21.31
CA ARG A 188 1.08 12.13 21.75
C ARG A 188 1.68 13.55 21.63
N HIS A 189 0.93 14.49 21.05
CA HIS A 189 1.29 15.90 20.88
C HIS A 189 0.14 16.87 21.22
N ALA A 190 -0.90 16.38 21.91
CA ALA A 190 -1.96 17.21 22.46
C ALA A 190 -1.54 17.84 23.80
#